data_AF-N1UVB3-F1
#
_entry.id   AF-N1UVB3-F1
#
_cell.length_a   1.000
_cell.length_b   1.000
_cell.length_c   1.000
_cell.angle_alpha   90.00
_cell.angle_beta   90.00
_cell.angle_gamma   90.00
#
_symmetry.space_group_name_H-M   'P 1'
#
loop_
_entity.id
_entity.type
_entity.pdbx_description
1 polymer ?
#
loop_
_entity_poly.entity_id
_entity_poly.type
_entity_poly.pdbx_seq_one_letter_code
_entity_poly.pdbx_strand_id
1 'polypeptide(L)'
;MPAPVARSLVRLFRGGTFVQETADALLGRNGVEDAEAAFAHMEEAGYLAKVDLGDDGYVWWEATTLGNALAMASFGKPVRRRTADRLVAGMVERAGEYNSDPNKPLYVERLRIFGSYLDPHIDPLGDVDVELSFGMRTRDHKTISAYTRASGRYFRSFMEELMWPQRELVQYLKNRSTAVNVTLENIDHITDRSVTIYSIANDTTAVPPPDEPSSPTASQVHTGPPSRKQCPGLRPHTSETMDPMEGIAPPPGPGLMRVHVVLEDSRPPIWRVLDLHASMPLDGVHRVLQAAFGWQDTHLHRFTDLYPFERLKPVDGEIDWPLQWLPRGLVEDPIDMPEEDMTLGQLLGRGSGTAFYEYDFGDSWLHRLELLKVWPALPGGPAASLVDGARHGPPEDCGGMPGYEELLDALADPADPDHAEAREWAVEMTGSDKPFDPDAFDAATTDHAVTTAGETGAPDPGVPGV
;
A
#
# COMPACT_ATOMS: atom_id res chain seq x y z
N MET A 1 8.90 16.69 25.61
CA MET A 1 9.76 16.13 24.54
C MET A 1 10.28 17.26 23.64
N PRO A 2 11.53 17.23 23.14
CA PRO A 2 12.05 18.23 22.21
C PRO A 2 11.30 18.21 20.86
N ALA A 3 11.12 19.38 20.23
CA ALA A 3 10.35 19.51 18.99
C ALA A 3 10.84 18.62 17.81
N PRO A 4 12.15 18.42 17.57
CA PRO A 4 12.63 17.48 16.55
C PRO A 4 12.21 16.03 16.82
N VAL A 5 12.14 15.64 18.09
CA VAL A 5 11.74 14.30 18.52
C VAL A 5 10.23 14.15 18.34
N ALA A 6 9.44 15.18 18.69
CA ALA A 6 8.00 15.20 18.42
C ALA A 6 7.68 15.08 16.92
N ARG A 7 8.45 15.76 16.06
CA ARG A 7 8.32 15.63 14.61
C ARG A 7 8.66 14.22 14.12
N SER A 8 9.75 13.64 14.62
CA SER A 8 10.12 12.27 14.27
C SER A 8 9.09 11.26 14.75
N LEU A 9 8.49 11.50 15.91
CA LEU A 9 7.43 10.66 16.47
C LEU A 9 6.24 10.63 15.50
N VAL A 10 5.71 11.79 15.15
CA VAL A 10 4.52 11.85 14.26
C VAL A 10 4.80 11.33 12.85
N ARG A 11 6.06 11.36 12.40
CA ARG A 11 6.44 10.76 11.11
C ARG A 11 6.29 9.25 11.07
N LEU A 12 6.43 8.56 12.21
CA LEU A 12 6.21 7.12 12.29
C LEU A 12 4.74 6.78 11.98
N PHE A 13 3.81 7.61 12.46
CA PHE A 13 2.37 7.40 12.31
C PHE A 13 1.77 8.08 11.06
N ARG A 14 2.61 8.55 10.14
CA ARG A 14 2.15 9.27 8.94
C ARG A 14 1.70 8.29 7.86
N GLY A 15 0.42 8.35 7.51
CA GLY A 15 -0.14 7.57 6.40
C GLY A 15 -0.44 6.11 6.75
N GLY A 16 -0.48 5.78 8.05
CA GLY A 16 -0.83 4.47 8.57
C GLY A 16 -1.16 4.55 10.07
N THR A 17 -1.67 3.45 10.61
CA THR A 17 -2.06 3.32 12.02
C THR A 17 -1.10 2.34 12.69
N PHE A 18 -0.46 2.73 13.79
CA PHE A 18 0.57 1.91 14.46
C PHE A 18 0.37 1.91 15.97
N VAL A 19 0.94 0.92 16.66
CA VAL A 19 0.90 0.83 18.13
C VAL A 19 1.91 1.80 18.77
N GLN A 20 1.71 2.14 20.05
CA GLN A 20 2.54 3.11 20.76
C GLN A 20 4.02 2.68 20.80
N GLU A 21 4.24 1.37 20.95
CA GLU A 21 5.53 0.69 21.11
C GLU A 21 6.46 0.95 19.92
N THR A 22 5.92 1.18 18.71
CA THR A 22 6.68 1.55 17.49
C THR A 22 7.57 2.79 17.69
N ALA A 23 7.26 3.63 18.69
CA ALA A 23 8.03 4.83 18.99
C ALA A 23 9.00 4.70 20.17
N ASP A 24 9.01 3.60 20.91
CA ASP A 24 9.75 3.48 22.18
C ASP A 24 11.27 3.65 21.98
N ALA A 25 11.84 3.04 20.95
CA ALA A 25 13.25 3.21 20.60
C ALA A 25 13.58 4.68 20.24
N LEU A 26 12.69 5.36 19.50
CA LEU A 26 12.84 6.76 19.14
C LEU A 26 12.79 7.67 20.39
N LEU A 27 11.87 7.41 21.30
CA LEU A 27 11.68 8.20 22.53
C LEU A 27 12.83 7.96 23.51
N GLY A 28 13.21 6.70 23.72
CA GLY A 28 14.31 6.30 24.59
C GLY A 28 15.65 6.88 24.19
N ARG A 29 16.05 6.78 22.91
CA ARG A 29 17.33 7.36 22.42
C ARG A 29 17.39 8.88 22.51
N ASN A 30 16.23 9.54 22.67
CA ASN A 30 16.11 10.99 22.83
C ASN A 30 15.81 11.41 24.29
N GLY A 31 15.98 10.50 25.25
CA GLY A 31 15.84 10.79 26.69
C GLY A 31 14.40 11.07 27.13
N VAL A 32 13.40 10.56 26.41
CA VAL A 32 12.00 10.58 26.84
C VAL A 32 11.73 9.27 27.57
N GLU A 33 11.71 9.32 28.90
CA GLU A 33 11.59 8.14 29.77
C GLU A 33 10.15 7.63 29.92
N ASP A 34 9.15 8.48 29.65
CA ASP A 34 7.73 8.17 29.81
C ASP A 34 7.02 8.34 28.45
N ALA A 35 6.93 7.23 27.72
CA ALA A 35 6.31 7.18 26.39
C ALA A 35 4.79 7.42 26.47
N GLU A 36 4.12 6.83 27.45
CA GLU A 36 2.68 6.99 27.66
C GLU A 36 2.31 8.46 27.89
N ALA A 37 3.06 9.16 28.75
CA ALA A 37 2.87 10.59 28.95
C ALA A 37 3.22 11.42 27.70
N ALA A 38 4.18 10.97 26.87
CA ALA A 38 4.51 11.65 25.63
C ALA A 38 3.36 11.53 24.61
N PHE A 39 2.78 10.35 24.44
CA PHE A 39 1.63 10.13 23.56
C PHE A 39 0.38 10.82 24.05
N ALA A 40 0.08 10.76 25.35
CA ALA A 40 -1.04 11.49 25.95
C ALA A 40 -0.94 13.00 25.69
N HIS A 41 0.26 13.59 25.79
CA HIS A 41 0.45 15.01 25.44
C HIS A 41 0.28 15.28 23.94
N MET A 42 0.70 14.36 23.07
CA MET A 42 0.53 14.51 21.62
C MET A 42 -0.94 14.36 21.21
N GLU A 43 -1.70 13.50 21.90
CA GLU A 43 -3.15 13.36 21.81
C GLU A 43 -3.87 14.63 22.25
N GLU A 44 -3.56 15.12 23.45
CA GLU A 44 -4.16 16.33 24.02
C GLU A 44 -3.86 17.56 23.15
N ALA A 45 -2.66 17.64 22.60
CA ALA A 45 -2.27 18.69 21.66
C ALA A 45 -2.83 18.49 20.23
N GLY A 46 -3.48 17.35 19.97
CA GLY A 46 -4.16 17.04 18.71
C GLY A 46 -3.25 16.60 17.56
N TYR A 47 -2.00 16.23 17.82
CA TYR A 47 -1.05 15.76 16.80
C TYR A 47 -1.18 14.27 16.48
N LEU A 48 -1.59 13.46 17.45
CA LEU A 48 -1.90 12.04 17.29
C LEU A 48 -3.34 11.80 17.74
N ALA A 49 -3.99 10.77 17.19
CA ALA A 49 -5.30 10.32 17.64
C ALA A 49 -5.26 8.82 17.87
N LYS A 50 -6.00 8.35 18.88
CA LYS A 50 -6.23 6.92 19.08
C LYS A 50 -7.20 6.40 18.03
N VAL A 51 -6.90 5.23 17.51
CA VAL A 51 -7.77 4.51 16.59
C VAL A 51 -8.33 3.31 17.33
N ASP A 52 -9.65 3.17 17.34
CA ASP A 52 -10.33 1.99 17.88
C ASP A 52 -10.39 0.93 16.78
N LEU A 53 -9.49 -0.06 16.86
CA LEU A 53 -9.42 -1.19 15.93
C LEU A 53 -9.98 -2.49 16.56
N GLY A 54 -10.65 -2.40 17.72
CA GLY A 54 -11.15 -3.55 18.47
C GLY A 54 -10.30 -3.90 19.70
N ASP A 55 -10.63 -5.02 20.34
CA ASP A 55 -10.07 -5.43 21.64
C ASP A 55 -8.94 -6.47 21.43
N ASP A 56 -7.81 -6.02 20.89
CA ASP A 56 -6.57 -6.79 20.74
C ASP A 56 -5.55 -6.53 21.87
N GLY A 57 -5.89 -5.62 22.78
CA GLY A 57 -5.07 -5.23 23.93
C GLY A 57 -4.06 -4.12 23.65
N TYR A 58 -4.01 -3.56 22.44
CA TYR A 58 -3.09 -2.48 22.06
C TYR A 58 -3.79 -1.12 21.95
N VAL A 59 -3.00 -0.05 22.11
CA VAL A 59 -3.44 1.31 21.83
C VAL A 59 -2.86 1.73 20.49
N TRP A 60 -3.72 1.76 19.48
CA TRP A 60 -3.38 2.16 18.12
C TRP A 60 -3.47 3.67 17.95
N TRP A 61 -2.55 4.22 17.15
CA TRP A 61 -2.38 5.65 16.93
C TRP A 61 -2.25 5.97 15.45
N GLU A 62 -2.79 7.11 15.04
CA GLU A 62 -2.58 7.69 13.71
C GLU A 62 -2.15 9.15 13.82
N ALA A 63 -1.43 9.65 12.81
CA ALA A 63 -1.14 11.08 12.70
C ALA A 63 -2.38 11.84 12.21
N THR A 64 -2.82 12.82 13.01
CA THR A 64 -3.90 13.72 12.59
C THR A 64 -3.44 14.67 11.49
N THR A 65 -4.34 15.47 10.92
CA THR A 65 -3.96 16.56 10.01
C THR A 65 -2.94 17.53 10.63
N LEU A 66 -3.10 17.86 11.91
CA LEU A 66 -2.16 18.69 12.65
C LEU A 66 -0.82 17.96 12.88
N GLY A 67 -0.88 16.65 13.14
CA GLY A 67 0.27 15.76 13.18
C GLY A 67 1.09 15.77 11.88
N ASN A 68 0.42 15.56 10.76
CA ASN A 68 1.02 15.58 9.43
C ASN A 68 1.67 16.94 9.13
N ALA A 69 1.09 18.04 9.60
CA ALA A 69 1.71 19.36 9.51
C ALA A 69 3.04 19.43 10.30
N LEU A 70 3.07 18.92 11.54
CA LEU A 70 4.30 18.85 12.34
C LEU A 70 5.35 17.95 11.70
N ALA A 71 4.97 16.79 11.17
CA ALA A 71 5.84 15.87 10.44
C ALA A 71 6.57 16.58 9.28
N MET A 72 5.92 17.57 8.67
CA MET A 72 6.45 18.32 7.55
C MET A 72 7.31 19.53 7.99
N ALA A 73 7.10 20.14 9.15
CA ALA A 73 7.76 21.39 9.60
C ALA A 73 9.29 21.41 9.51
N SER A 74 9.92 22.40 8.86
CA SER A 74 11.38 22.44 8.68
C SER A 74 12.16 22.80 9.96
N PHE A 75 13.23 22.03 10.26
CA PHE A 75 14.31 22.41 11.19
C PHE A 75 15.59 22.86 10.45
N GLY A 76 15.46 23.16 9.15
CA GLY A 76 16.55 23.62 8.31
C GLY A 76 17.04 25.02 8.67
N LYS A 77 18.13 25.46 8.05
CA LYS A 77 18.64 26.82 8.25
C LYS A 77 17.58 27.85 7.79
N PRO A 78 17.25 28.84 8.62
CA PRO A 78 16.31 29.89 8.23
C PRO A 78 16.72 30.58 6.92
N VAL A 79 15.73 30.90 6.09
CA VAL A 79 15.90 31.59 4.81
C VAL A 79 15.54 33.06 4.92
N ARG A 80 16.34 33.91 4.28
CA ARG A 80 16.00 35.33 4.20
C ARG A 80 14.72 35.55 3.40
N ARG A 81 13.93 36.56 3.76
CA ARG A 81 12.69 36.93 3.05
C ARG A 81 12.89 37.07 1.55
N ARG A 82 13.92 37.81 1.12
CA ARG A 82 14.27 37.94 -0.31
C ARG A 82 14.45 36.59 -1.02
N THR A 83 14.97 35.58 -0.32
CA THR A 83 15.12 34.24 -0.88
C THR A 83 13.78 33.53 -0.93
N ALA A 84 12.96 33.63 0.11
CA ALA A 84 11.60 33.09 0.14
C ALA A 84 10.72 33.69 -0.97
N ASP A 85 10.73 35.01 -1.16
CA ASP A 85 9.97 35.70 -2.21
C ASP A 85 10.35 35.16 -3.60
N ARG A 86 11.64 34.95 -3.86
CA ARG A 86 12.14 34.36 -5.11
C ARG A 86 11.71 32.90 -5.29
N LEU A 87 11.67 32.13 -4.20
CA LEU A 87 11.22 30.74 -4.24
C LEU A 87 9.72 30.64 -4.55
N VAL A 88 8.91 31.51 -3.94
CA VAL A 88 7.47 31.63 -4.18
C VAL A 88 7.19 32.05 -5.62
N ALA A 89 7.81 33.14 -6.09
CA ALA A 89 7.64 33.61 -7.46
C ALA A 89 7.99 32.51 -8.48
N GLY A 90 9.15 31.84 -8.29
CA GLY A 90 9.54 30.75 -9.17
C GLY A 90 8.62 29.52 -9.09
N MET A 91 7.96 29.27 -7.94
CA MET A 91 6.99 28.18 -7.82
C MET A 91 5.71 28.47 -8.59
N VAL A 92 5.23 29.72 -8.57
CA VAL A 92 4.10 30.18 -9.39
C VAL A 92 4.43 30.06 -10.88
N GLU A 93 5.62 30.48 -11.30
CA GLU A 93 6.09 30.32 -12.69
C GLU A 93 6.09 28.84 -13.10
N ARG A 94 6.68 27.96 -12.28
CA ARG A 94 6.69 26.51 -12.53
C ARG A 94 5.28 25.91 -12.57
N ALA A 95 4.35 26.37 -11.73
CA ALA A 95 2.97 25.89 -11.78
C ALA A 95 2.31 26.23 -13.14
N GLY A 96 2.53 27.44 -13.65
CA GLY A 96 2.10 27.83 -15.00
C GLY A 96 2.77 27.02 -16.10
N GLU A 97 4.10 26.84 -16.04
CA GLU A 97 4.84 25.99 -16.99
C GLU A 97 4.29 24.56 -17.00
N TYR A 98 4.09 23.96 -15.82
CA TYR A 98 3.55 22.60 -15.68
C TYR A 98 2.14 22.50 -16.29
N ASN A 99 1.28 23.48 -16.03
CA ASN A 99 -0.09 23.47 -16.52
C ASN A 99 -0.20 23.79 -18.02
N SER A 100 0.78 24.47 -18.61
CA SER A 100 0.85 24.72 -20.04
C SER A 100 1.22 23.49 -20.87
N ASP A 101 1.77 22.43 -20.24
CA ASP A 101 2.16 21.19 -20.90
C ASP A 101 1.00 20.19 -20.94
N PRO A 102 0.42 19.90 -22.12
CA PRO A 102 -0.69 18.95 -22.24
C PRO A 102 -0.28 17.50 -21.98
N ASN A 103 1.02 17.19 -21.95
CA ASN A 103 1.52 15.84 -21.76
C ASN A 103 1.63 15.44 -20.28
N LYS A 104 1.43 16.39 -19.36
CA LYS A 104 1.43 16.09 -17.92
C LYS A 104 0.16 15.31 -17.55
N PRO A 105 0.26 14.18 -16.82
CA PRO A 105 -0.92 13.42 -16.42
C PRO A 105 -1.74 14.11 -15.32
N LEU A 106 -1.14 15.07 -14.61
CA LEU A 106 -1.78 15.89 -13.58
C LEU A 106 -1.82 17.36 -14.02
N TYR A 107 -2.60 18.18 -13.32
CA TYR A 107 -2.53 19.63 -13.39
C TYR A 107 -2.56 20.23 -11.97
N VAL A 108 -1.88 21.35 -11.78
CA VAL A 108 -1.96 22.14 -10.55
C VAL A 108 -3.29 22.87 -10.56
N GLU A 109 -4.20 22.56 -9.65
CA GLU A 109 -5.46 23.28 -9.54
C GLU A 109 -5.23 24.61 -8.82
N ARG A 110 -4.51 24.55 -7.70
CA ARG A 110 -4.30 25.70 -6.81
C ARG A 110 -3.09 25.51 -5.91
N LEU A 111 -2.42 26.63 -5.63
CA LEU A 111 -1.41 26.73 -4.58
C LEU A 111 -1.85 27.78 -3.55
N ARG A 112 -1.86 27.42 -2.27
CA ARG A 112 -2.08 28.37 -1.16
C ARG A 112 -0.84 28.43 -0.29
N ILE A 113 -0.36 29.65 0.00
CA ILE A 113 0.64 29.86 1.04
C ILE A 113 -0.07 30.03 2.39
N PHE A 114 0.52 29.46 3.43
CA PHE A 114 0.15 29.70 4.81
C PHE A 114 1.39 29.85 5.69
N GLY A 115 1.19 29.99 7.00
CA GLY A 115 2.29 30.05 7.96
C GLY A 115 3.06 31.38 7.97
N SER A 116 4.31 31.31 8.43
CA SER A 116 5.13 32.49 8.79
C SER A 116 5.43 33.43 7.62
N TYR A 117 5.37 32.94 6.38
CA TYR A 117 5.59 33.76 5.18
C TYR A 117 4.61 34.93 5.05
N LEU A 118 3.37 34.74 5.51
CA LEU A 118 2.31 35.74 5.42
C LEU A 118 2.50 36.94 6.36
N ASP A 119 3.43 36.88 7.31
CA ASP A 119 3.78 38.03 8.14
C ASP A 119 4.99 38.75 7.53
N PRO A 120 4.86 39.99 7.01
CA PRO A 120 5.95 40.70 6.34
C PRO A 120 7.11 41.08 7.28
N HIS A 121 6.92 41.01 8.60
CA HIS A 121 7.93 41.41 9.59
C HIS A 121 8.88 40.27 10.01
N ILE A 122 8.63 39.03 9.57
CA ILE A 122 9.49 37.88 9.88
C ILE A 122 10.64 37.80 8.87
N ASP A 123 11.88 37.96 9.33
CA ASP A 123 13.11 37.69 8.55
C ASP A 123 14.27 37.38 9.52
N PRO A 124 14.89 36.18 9.45
CA PRO A 124 14.66 35.10 8.49
C PRO A 124 13.42 34.24 8.80
N LEU A 125 12.88 33.59 7.78
CA LEU A 125 11.80 32.60 7.87
C LEU A 125 12.37 31.20 8.11
N GLY A 126 11.64 30.33 8.79
CA GLY A 126 12.02 28.91 8.90
C GLY A 126 11.96 28.22 7.53
N ASP A 127 10.81 28.33 6.87
CA ASP A 127 10.47 27.77 5.58
C ASP A 127 9.30 28.55 4.94
N VAL A 128 8.86 28.08 3.77
CA VAL A 128 7.68 28.52 3.04
C VAL A 128 6.72 27.34 2.95
N ASP A 129 5.61 27.42 3.66
CA ASP A 129 4.56 26.39 3.66
C ASP A 129 3.55 26.64 2.55
N VAL A 130 3.32 25.60 1.74
CA VAL A 130 2.46 25.65 0.57
C VAL A 130 1.52 24.44 0.57
N GLU A 131 0.22 24.68 0.47
CA GLU A 131 -0.75 23.66 0.08
C GLU A 131 -0.74 23.54 -1.45
N LEU A 132 -0.65 22.31 -1.94
CA LEU A 132 -0.89 21.95 -3.34
C LEU A 132 -2.20 21.18 -3.45
N SER A 133 -3.14 21.77 -4.20
CA SER A 133 -4.30 21.07 -4.74
C SER A 133 -4.06 20.82 -6.23
N PHE A 134 -4.29 19.59 -6.68
CA PHE A 134 -4.05 19.14 -8.04
C PHE A 134 -5.17 18.21 -8.50
N GLY A 135 -5.37 18.12 -9.80
CA GLY A 135 -6.31 17.19 -10.41
C GLY A 135 -5.64 16.31 -11.47
N MET A 136 -6.37 15.32 -11.94
CA MET A 136 -5.91 14.38 -12.97
C MET A 136 -6.38 14.83 -14.34
N ARG A 137 -5.47 14.92 -15.32
CA ARG A 137 -5.83 15.06 -16.74
C ARG A 137 -6.30 13.73 -17.34
N THR A 138 -5.77 12.63 -16.81
CA THR A 138 -6.15 11.28 -17.19
C THR A 138 -6.19 10.38 -15.97
N ARG A 139 -7.18 9.48 -15.94
CA ARG A 139 -7.24 8.37 -14.98
C ARG A 139 -6.79 7.04 -15.62
N ASP A 140 -6.40 7.08 -16.90
CA ASP A 140 -5.88 5.90 -17.60
C ASP A 140 -4.45 5.58 -17.10
N HIS A 141 -4.34 4.50 -16.34
CA HIS A 141 -3.10 4.00 -15.78
C HIS A 141 -2.07 3.64 -16.87
N LYS A 142 -2.47 3.32 -18.11
CA LYS A 142 -1.53 3.05 -19.21
C LYS A 142 -0.83 4.32 -19.67
N THR A 143 -1.59 5.41 -19.85
CA THR A 143 -1.04 6.73 -20.16
C THR A 143 -0.10 7.20 -19.06
N ILE A 144 -0.49 7.02 -17.80
CA ILE A 144 0.35 7.34 -16.62
C ILE A 144 1.63 6.50 -16.62
N SER A 145 1.52 5.19 -16.82
CA SER A 145 2.68 4.27 -16.87
C SER A 145 3.64 4.62 -18.03
N ALA A 146 3.10 4.94 -19.21
CA ALA A 146 3.91 5.36 -20.35
C ALA A 146 4.66 6.66 -20.08
N TYR A 147 3.98 7.64 -19.47
CA TYR A 147 4.58 8.88 -19.00
C TYR A 147 5.70 8.61 -17.98
N THR A 148 5.41 7.81 -16.96
CA THR A 148 6.35 7.47 -15.89
C THR A 148 7.58 6.74 -16.43
N ARG A 149 7.41 5.75 -17.31
CA ARG A 149 8.52 5.02 -17.94
C ARG A 149 9.38 5.91 -18.85
N ALA A 150 8.78 6.90 -19.50
CA ALA A 150 9.52 7.88 -20.30
C ALA A 150 10.48 8.74 -19.45
N SER A 151 10.33 8.77 -18.12
CA SER A 151 11.28 9.44 -17.22
C SER A 151 12.65 8.76 -17.15
N GLY A 152 12.76 7.51 -17.62
CA GLY A 152 14.00 6.71 -17.56
C GLY A 152 14.38 6.26 -16.15
N ARG A 153 13.48 6.43 -15.18
CA ARG A 153 13.67 6.00 -13.80
C ARG A 153 13.27 4.54 -13.62
N TYR A 154 13.92 3.90 -12.66
CA TYR A 154 13.54 2.60 -12.16
C TYR A 154 12.54 2.77 -11.02
N PHE A 155 11.48 1.97 -11.03
CA PHE A 155 10.41 1.96 -10.04
C PHE A 155 10.30 0.55 -9.49
N ARG A 156 10.15 0.43 -8.17
CA ARG A 156 10.21 -0.85 -7.45
C ARG A 156 8.87 -1.57 -7.45
N SER A 157 7.76 -0.83 -7.65
CA SER A 157 6.41 -1.40 -7.77
C SER A 157 5.56 -0.63 -8.78
N PHE A 158 4.49 -1.25 -9.23
CA PHE A 158 3.49 -0.61 -10.09
C PHE A 158 2.82 0.58 -9.38
N MET A 159 2.61 0.51 -8.08
CA MET A 159 2.11 1.64 -7.28
C MET A 159 3.11 2.80 -7.25
N GLU A 160 4.42 2.53 -7.12
CA GLU A 160 5.43 3.58 -7.24
C GLU A 160 5.42 4.20 -8.65
N GLU A 161 5.20 3.37 -9.69
CA GLU A 161 5.07 3.82 -11.08
C GLU A 161 3.83 4.72 -11.29
N LEU A 162 2.69 4.37 -10.68
CA LEU A 162 1.44 5.13 -10.77
C LEU A 162 1.47 6.42 -9.94
N MET A 163 2.11 6.40 -8.77
CA MET A 163 2.23 7.56 -7.89
C MET A 163 3.38 8.48 -8.29
N TRP A 164 4.24 8.05 -9.22
CA TRP A 164 5.35 8.85 -9.71
C TRP A 164 4.94 10.25 -10.19
N PRO A 165 3.87 10.46 -10.97
CA PRO A 165 3.54 11.82 -11.43
C PRO A 165 3.19 12.79 -10.30
N GLN A 166 2.52 12.32 -9.23
CA GLN A 166 2.28 13.14 -8.04
C GLN A 166 3.59 13.51 -7.37
N ARG A 167 4.48 12.52 -7.19
CA ARG A 167 5.80 12.72 -6.61
C ARG A 167 6.66 13.67 -7.46
N GLU A 168 6.60 13.51 -8.78
CA GLU A 168 7.29 14.35 -9.75
C GLU A 168 6.75 15.78 -9.72
N LEU A 169 5.44 15.99 -9.68
CA LEU A 169 4.82 17.31 -9.57
C LEU A 169 5.32 18.05 -8.33
N VAL A 170 5.30 17.40 -7.17
CA VAL A 170 5.82 18.00 -5.92
C VAL A 170 7.32 18.32 -6.06
N GLN A 171 8.13 17.40 -6.61
CA GLN A 171 9.56 17.64 -6.82
C GLN A 171 9.83 18.80 -7.78
N TYR A 172 9.08 18.86 -8.87
CA TYR A 172 9.16 19.90 -9.90
C TYR A 172 8.83 21.26 -9.31
N LEU A 173 7.72 21.38 -8.58
CA LEU A 173 7.32 22.61 -7.91
C LEU A 173 8.34 23.04 -6.84
N LYS A 174 8.91 22.11 -6.08
CA LYS A 174 9.93 22.42 -5.06
C LYS A 174 11.28 22.82 -5.65
N ASN A 175 11.62 22.35 -6.85
CA ASN A 175 12.90 22.58 -7.51
C ASN A 175 14.11 22.38 -6.55
N ARG A 176 14.10 21.25 -5.83
CA ARG A 176 15.11 20.85 -4.82
C ARG A 176 15.29 21.83 -3.65
N SER A 177 14.40 22.81 -3.48
CA SER A 177 14.45 23.72 -2.33
C SER A 177 14.05 22.99 -1.06
N THR A 178 14.95 22.96 -0.08
CA THR A 178 14.67 22.47 1.28
C THR A 178 13.92 23.49 2.13
N ALA A 179 13.79 24.72 1.65
CA ALA A 179 13.08 25.81 2.33
C ALA A 179 11.62 25.93 1.90
N VAL A 180 11.18 25.12 0.93
CA VAL A 180 9.78 25.06 0.50
C VAL A 180 9.19 23.74 0.98
N ASN A 181 8.08 23.83 1.68
CA ASN A 181 7.32 22.71 2.17
C ASN A 181 6.00 22.62 1.40
N VAL A 182 5.67 21.42 0.92
CA VAL A 182 4.44 21.22 0.14
C VAL A 182 3.62 20.16 0.85
N THR A 183 2.40 20.53 1.23
CA THR A 183 1.39 19.62 1.76
C THR A 183 0.31 19.37 0.74
N LEU A 184 -0.26 18.17 0.76
CA LEU A 184 -1.43 17.77 -0.04
C LEU A 184 -2.71 17.74 0.80
N GLU A 185 -2.58 18.00 2.11
CA GLU A 185 -3.69 18.05 3.06
C GLU A 185 -4.54 19.30 2.86
N ASN A 186 -5.83 19.22 3.20
CA ASN A 186 -6.66 20.41 3.27
C ASN A 186 -6.26 21.28 4.47
N ILE A 187 -5.61 22.42 4.19
CA ILE A 187 -5.10 23.32 5.23
C ILE A 187 -6.20 24.07 6.00
N ASP A 188 -7.45 24.02 5.57
CA ASP A 188 -8.58 24.65 6.29
C ASP A 188 -8.82 23.98 7.65
N HIS A 189 -8.34 22.74 7.84
CA HIS A 189 -8.32 22.06 9.13
C HIS A 189 -7.20 22.56 10.06
N ILE A 190 -6.23 23.32 9.54
CA ILE A 190 -5.01 23.75 10.24
C ILE A 190 -5.02 25.26 10.48
N THR A 191 -5.50 26.05 9.52
CA THR A 191 -5.46 27.51 9.60
C THR A 191 -6.52 28.17 8.73
N ASP A 192 -7.08 29.28 9.22
CA ASP A 192 -7.93 30.19 8.45
C ASP A 192 -7.11 31.25 7.68
N ARG A 193 -5.81 31.36 7.97
CA ARG A 193 -4.91 32.36 7.40
C ARG A 193 -4.09 31.76 6.28
N SER A 194 -4.62 31.82 5.06
CA SER A 194 -3.93 31.42 3.84
C SER A 194 -4.14 32.43 2.70
N VAL A 195 -3.24 32.41 1.71
CA VAL A 195 -3.34 33.22 0.48
C VAL A 195 -3.13 32.33 -0.73
N THR A 196 -4.10 32.30 -1.65
CA THR A 196 -3.95 31.67 -2.96
C THR A 196 -2.92 32.44 -3.79
N ILE A 197 -1.82 31.80 -4.13
CA ILE A 197 -0.75 32.37 -4.97
C ILE A 197 -0.80 31.89 -6.42
N TYR A 198 -1.50 30.78 -6.68
CA TYR A 198 -1.77 30.26 -8.02
C TYR A 198 -3.14 29.59 -8.05
N SER A 199 -3.89 29.77 -9.13
CA SER A 199 -5.13 29.05 -9.44
C SER A 199 -5.23 28.88 -10.94
N ILE A 200 -5.52 27.66 -11.39
CA ILE A 200 -5.67 27.36 -12.82
C ILE A 200 -6.77 28.20 -13.48
N ALA A 201 -7.79 28.62 -12.72
CA ALA A 201 -8.87 29.47 -13.22
C ALA A 201 -8.39 30.86 -13.67
N ASN A 202 -7.24 31.31 -13.15
CA ASN A 202 -6.64 32.60 -13.48
C ASN A 202 -5.48 32.49 -14.47
N ASP A 203 -5.09 31.27 -14.86
CA ASP A 203 -3.97 31.01 -15.77
C ASP A 203 -4.49 30.85 -17.21
N THR A 204 -4.31 31.88 -18.03
CA THR A 204 -4.73 31.88 -19.43
C THR A 204 -3.85 31.03 -20.34
N THR A 205 -2.70 30.57 -19.85
CA THR A 205 -1.76 29.73 -20.60
C THR A 205 -1.92 28.24 -20.27
N ALA A 206 -2.66 27.92 -19.21
CA ALA A 206 -2.93 26.55 -18.81
C ALA A 206 -3.76 25.81 -19.86
N VAL A 207 -3.39 24.55 -20.10
CA VAL A 207 -4.29 23.61 -20.76
C VAL A 207 -5.49 23.39 -19.83
N PRO A 208 -6.74 23.63 -20.28
CA PRO A 208 -7.91 23.51 -19.42
C PRO A 208 -7.99 22.12 -18.75
N PRO A 209 -8.52 22.03 -17.52
CA PRO A 209 -8.89 20.74 -16.94
C PRO A 209 -9.80 19.96 -17.90
N PRO A 210 -9.75 18.62 -17.90
CA PRO A 210 -10.76 17.85 -18.59
C PRO A 210 -12.15 18.17 -18.03
N ASP A 211 -13.17 18.17 -18.89
CA ASP A 211 -14.56 18.32 -18.44
C ASP A 211 -14.92 17.14 -17.53
N GLU A 212 -14.95 17.34 -16.20
CA GLU A 212 -15.50 16.33 -15.30
C GLU A 212 -17.04 16.28 -15.46
N PRO A 213 -17.66 15.10 -15.46
CA PRO A 213 -19.07 15.02 -15.12
C PRO A 213 -19.21 15.50 -13.68
N SER A 214 -19.80 16.69 -13.49
CA SER A 214 -19.99 17.37 -12.20
C SER A 214 -20.16 16.42 -11.00
N SER A 215 -19.16 16.34 -10.11
CA SER A 215 -19.32 15.76 -8.78
C SER A 215 -20.17 16.69 -7.90
N PRO A 216 -21.04 16.14 -7.01
CA PRO A 216 -22.01 16.95 -6.27
C PRO A 216 -21.34 17.75 -5.15
N THR A 217 -21.79 19.00 -4.97
CA THR A 217 -21.36 19.89 -3.89
C THR A 217 -21.72 19.30 -2.52
N ALA A 218 -20.81 19.42 -1.55
CA ALA A 218 -20.98 19.07 -0.14
C ALA A 218 -22.04 19.95 0.55
N SER A 219 -23.31 19.73 0.26
CA SER A 219 -24.47 20.20 1.04
C SER A 219 -25.78 19.56 0.57
N GLN A 220 -25.79 18.27 0.24
CA GLN A 220 -27.03 17.48 0.22
C GLN A 220 -26.69 16.04 0.62
N VAL A 221 -26.74 15.77 1.93
CA VAL A 221 -26.97 14.41 2.42
C VAL A 221 -28.41 14.06 2.05
N HIS A 222 -28.58 13.38 0.92
CA HIS A 222 -29.82 12.68 0.61
C HIS A 222 -29.54 11.18 0.58
N THR A 223 -30.10 10.52 1.59
CA THR A 223 -30.25 9.08 1.73
C THR A 223 -31.02 8.51 0.53
N GLY A 224 -30.34 7.73 -0.31
CA GLY A 224 -30.96 6.93 -1.38
C GLY A 224 -29.94 6.53 -2.46
N PRO A 225 -29.98 5.30 -3.00
CA PRO A 225 -29.01 4.84 -3.98
C PRO A 225 -29.24 5.53 -5.34
N PRO A 226 -28.21 6.06 -6.02
CA PRO A 226 -28.40 6.66 -7.33
C PRO A 226 -28.41 5.60 -8.43
N SER A 227 -29.29 5.79 -9.41
CA SER A 227 -29.54 4.88 -10.51
C SER A 227 -28.58 5.08 -11.70
N ARG A 228 -28.29 3.95 -12.34
CA ARG A 228 -27.41 3.70 -13.49
C ARG A 228 -27.69 4.62 -14.70
N LYS A 229 -26.67 5.32 -15.20
CA LYS A 229 -26.60 5.75 -16.61
C LYS A 229 -25.29 5.28 -17.23
N GLN A 230 -25.43 4.53 -18.33
CA GLN A 230 -24.40 3.82 -19.08
C GLN A 230 -23.43 4.79 -19.78
N CYS A 231 -22.13 4.54 -19.62
CA CYS A 231 -21.11 4.98 -20.57
C CYS A 231 -21.08 4.04 -21.79
N PRO A 232 -20.88 4.55 -23.01
CA PRO A 232 -20.75 3.72 -24.20
C PRO A 232 -19.29 3.31 -24.45
N GLY A 233 -19.05 2.02 -24.72
CA GLY A 233 -17.87 1.60 -25.50
C GLY A 233 -16.93 0.54 -24.92
N LEU A 234 -17.29 -0.20 -23.87
CA LEU A 234 -16.67 -1.49 -23.56
C LEU A 234 -17.68 -2.57 -23.95
N ARG A 235 -17.27 -3.53 -24.79
CA ARG A 235 -18.08 -4.74 -25.00
C ARG A 235 -17.61 -5.79 -23.98
N PRO A 236 -18.42 -6.12 -22.96
CA PRO A 236 -18.31 -7.43 -22.34
C PRO A 236 -18.57 -8.48 -23.42
N HIS A 237 -18.01 -9.68 -23.25
CA HIS A 237 -18.27 -10.83 -24.11
C HIS A 237 -19.77 -10.97 -24.39
N THR A 238 -20.18 -10.63 -25.62
CA THR A 238 -21.41 -11.15 -26.23
C THR A 238 -21.02 -11.76 -27.56
N SER A 239 -20.29 -12.87 -27.48
CA SER A 239 -20.64 -14.04 -28.29
C SER A 239 -21.60 -14.84 -27.41
N GLU A 240 -22.73 -15.25 -27.98
CA GLU A 240 -23.84 -15.97 -27.34
C GLU A 240 -23.46 -16.77 -26.08
N THR A 241 -24.04 -16.38 -24.93
CA THR A 241 -24.06 -17.11 -23.65
C THR A 241 -22.73 -17.75 -23.25
N MET A 242 -21.83 -16.96 -22.67
CA MET A 242 -20.88 -17.48 -21.68
C MET A 242 -20.96 -16.61 -20.42
N ASP A 243 -21.61 -17.14 -19.38
CA ASP A 243 -21.49 -16.67 -17.99
C ASP A 243 -19.98 -16.43 -17.69
N PRO A 244 -19.52 -15.40 -16.97
CA PRO A 244 -18.14 -15.36 -16.47
C PRO A 244 -17.77 -16.57 -15.60
N MET A 245 -18.77 -17.34 -15.16
CA MET A 245 -18.66 -18.69 -14.58
C MET A 245 -18.67 -19.85 -15.61
N GLU A 246 -18.94 -19.59 -16.89
CA GLU A 246 -19.08 -20.60 -17.94
C GLU A 246 -17.72 -21.05 -18.43
N GLY A 247 -17.44 -22.34 -18.24
CA GLY A 247 -16.11 -22.92 -18.45
C GLY A 247 -15.32 -23.12 -17.16
N ILE A 248 -15.80 -22.61 -16.02
CA ILE A 248 -15.33 -23.09 -14.70
C ILE A 248 -15.85 -24.51 -14.56
N ALA A 249 -14.96 -25.48 -14.70
CA ALA A 249 -15.27 -26.86 -14.34
C ALA A 249 -15.93 -26.85 -12.94
N PRO A 250 -16.97 -27.67 -12.68
CA PRO A 250 -17.54 -27.78 -11.35
C PRO A 250 -16.40 -27.90 -10.33
N PRO A 251 -16.53 -27.31 -9.12
CA PRO A 251 -15.45 -27.29 -8.12
C PRO A 251 -14.83 -28.68 -8.08
N PRO A 252 -13.50 -28.82 -8.22
CA PRO A 252 -12.88 -30.13 -8.24
C PRO A 252 -13.44 -30.88 -7.03
N GLY A 253 -14.21 -31.95 -7.30
CA GLY A 253 -14.93 -32.66 -6.25
C GLY A 253 -13.98 -33.02 -5.11
N PRO A 254 -14.50 -33.24 -3.89
CA PRO A 254 -13.84 -33.07 -2.58
C PRO A 254 -12.37 -33.50 -2.60
N GLY A 255 -11.50 -32.64 -3.10
CA GLY A 255 -10.17 -33.02 -3.56
C GLY A 255 -9.15 -32.32 -2.71
N LEU A 256 -8.14 -33.03 -2.24
CA LEU A 256 -6.97 -32.44 -1.63
C LEU A 256 -5.97 -32.14 -2.76
N MET A 257 -5.46 -30.92 -2.78
CA MET A 257 -4.51 -30.40 -3.76
C MET A 257 -3.16 -30.18 -3.09
N ARG A 258 -2.11 -30.78 -3.64
CA ARG A 258 -0.73 -30.43 -3.28
C ARG A 258 -0.29 -29.22 -4.07
N VAL A 259 0.00 -28.13 -3.38
CA VAL A 259 0.42 -26.86 -3.96
C VAL A 259 1.83 -26.54 -3.49
N HIS A 260 2.72 -26.27 -4.44
CA HIS A 260 4.03 -25.70 -4.17
C HIS A 260 3.91 -24.18 -4.19
N VAL A 261 4.27 -23.53 -3.10
CA VAL A 261 4.21 -22.09 -2.92
C VAL A 261 5.64 -21.58 -2.84
N VAL A 262 6.02 -20.72 -3.78
CA VAL A 262 7.36 -20.13 -3.85
C VAL A 262 7.23 -18.62 -3.71
N LEU A 263 8.01 -18.03 -2.82
CA LEU A 263 8.18 -16.58 -2.79
C LEU A 263 9.07 -16.17 -3.97
N GLU A 264 8.50 -15.42 -4.91
CA GLU A 264 9.19 -14.94 -6.09
C GLU A 264 10.39 -14.06 -5.72
N ASP A 265 11.37 -14.00 -6.63
CA ASP A 265 12.64 -13.28 -6.48
C ASP A 265 13.57 -13.72 -5.33
N SER A 266 13.13 -14.60 -4.43
CA SER A 266 13.95 -15.10 -3.33
C SER A 266 15.13 -15.96 -3.80
N ARG A 267 16.34 -15.61 -3.33
CA ARG A 267 17.58 -16.35 -3.62
C ARG A 267 18.46 -16.45 -2.37
N PRO A 268 18.68 -17.65 -1.79
CA PRO A 268 18.08 -18.95 -2.14
C PRO A 268 16.53 -18.99 -2.00
N PRO A 269 15.84 -19.91 -2.69
CA PRO A 269 14.38 -19.96 -2.68
C PRO A 269 13.79 -20.14 -1.28
N ILE A 270 12.78 -19.35 -0.95
CA ILE A 270 11.90 -19.51 0.23
C ILE A 270 10.59 -20.13 -0.27
N TRP A 271 10.22 -21.30 0.25
CA TRP A 271 9.09 -22.06 -0.31
C TRP A 271 8.43 -23.01 0.69
N ARG A 272 7.19 -23.39 0.38
CA ARG A 272 6.35 -24.34 1.12
C ARG A 272 5.68 -25.32 0.15
N VAL A 273 5.45 -26.55 0.57
CA VAL A 273 4.53 -27.48 -0.08
C VAL A 273 3.38 -27.73 0.87
N LEU A 274 2.18 -27.39 0.44
CA LEU A 274 0.97 -27.45 1.24
C LEU A 274 -0.01 -28.43 0.60
N ASP A 275 -0.72 -29.19 1.43
CA ASP A 275 -1.90 -29.93 1.00
C ASP A 275 -3.14 -29.12 1.42
N LEU A 276 -3.91 -28.62 0.45
CA LEU A 276 -5.05 -27.70 0.64
C LEU A 276 -6.31 -28.27 0.00
N HIS A 277 -7.47 -28.11 0.65
CA HIS A 277 -8.73 -28.56 0.07
C HIS A 277 -9.11 -27.72 -1.16
N ALA A 278 -9.49 -28.37 -2.26
CA ALA A 278 -9.80 -27.71 -3.53
C ALA A 278 -10.98 -26.71 -3.43
N SER A 279 -11.90 -26.98 -2.51
CA SER A 279 -13.06 -26.10 -2.26
C SER A 279 -12.79 -25.00 -1.23
N MET A 280 -11.55 -24.85 -0.76
CA MET A 280 -11.20 -23.76 0.17
C MET A 280 -11.38 -22.42 -0.53
N PRO A 281 -12.21 -21.50 0.00
CA PRO A 281 -12.30 -20.13 -0.49
C PRO A 281 -10.96 -19.39 -0.38
N LEU A 282 -10.72 -18.40 -1.23
CA LEU A 282 -9.41 -17.74 -1.29
C LEU A 282 -9.06 -16.93 -0.02
N ASP A 283 -10.03 -16.42 0.74
CA ASP A 283 -9.77 -15.81 2.07
C ASP A 283 -9.23 -16.87 3.07
N GLY A 284 -9.70 -18.12 2.96
CA GLY A 284 -9.16 -19.25 3.70
C GLY A 284 -7.74 -19.62 3.26
N VAL A 285 -7.47 -19.57 1.95
CA VAL A 285 -6.12 -19.77 1.40
C VAL A 285 -5.17 -18.68 1.90
N HIS A 286 -5.61 -17.43 1.90
CA HIS A 286 -4.85 -16.28 2.42
C HIS A 286 -4.40 -16.53 3.86
N ARG A 287 -5.32 -16.89 4.78
CA ARG A 287 -4.97 -17.22 6.17
C ARG A 287 -3.94 -18.35 6.27
N VAL A 288 -4.05 -19.37 5.42
CA VAL A 288 -3.08 -20.48 5.40
C VAL A 288 -1.72 -20.02 4.89
N LEU A 289 -1.65 -19.15 3.88
CA LEU A 289 -0.39 -18.59 3.37
C LEU A 289 0.29 -17.70 4.42
N GLN A 290 -0.48 -16.85 5.11
CA GLN A 290 0.01 -16.04 6.24
C GLN A 290 0.66 -16.93 7.31
N ALA A 291 -0.04 -17.97 7.75
CA ALA A 291 0.49 -18.93 8.72
C ALA A 291 1.73 -19.71 8.21
N ALA A 292 1.78 -20.03 6.92
CA ALA A 292 2.88 -20.79 6.32
C ALA A 292 4.19 -19.98 6.25
N PHE A 293 4.10 -18.66 6.08
CA PHE A 293 5.24 -17.75 5.97
C PHE A 293 5.55 -16.98 7.27
N GLY A 294 4.66 -17.03 8.26
CA GLY A 294 4.86 -16.42 9.57
C GLY A 294 4.45 -14.94 9.61
N TRP A 295 3.46 -14.56 8.80
CA TRP A 295 2.94 -13.20 8.67
C TRP A 295 1.68 -12.97 9.49
N GLN A 296 1.36 -11.70 9.69
CA GLN A 296 0.40 -11.21 10.70
C GLN A 296 -0.88 -10.64 10.11
N ASP A 297 -1.05 -10.72 8.78
CA ASP A 297 -2.24 -10.22 8.08
C ASP A 297 -2.51 -8.72 8.31
N THR A 298 -1.45 -7.91 8.34
CA THR A 298 -1.49 -6.46 8.59
C THR A 298 -1.63 -5.62 7.31
N HIS A 299 -1.54 -6.23 6.13
CA HIS A 299 -1.51 -5.53 4.84
C HIS A 299 -2.53 -6.08 3.84
N LEU A 300 -2.79 -5.30 2.79
CA LEU A 300 -3.66 -5.71 1.69
C LEU A 300 -3.07 -6.87 0.90
N HIS A 301 -3.93 -7.72 0.34
CA HIS A 301 -3.54 -8.83 -0.52
C HIS A 301 -4.48 -9.00 -1.71
N ARG A 302 -4.02 -9.78 -2.69
CA ARG A 302 -4.84 -10.24 -3.83
C ARG A 302 -4.37 -11.58 -4.37
N PHE A 303 -5.26 -12.24 -5.11
CA PHE A 303 -4.92 -13.38 -5.97
C PHE A 303 -5.07 -13.02 -7.44
N THR A 304 -4.26 -13.62 -8.31
CA THR A 304 -4.40 -13.54 -9.77
C THR A 304 -4.18 -14.90 -10.44
N ASP A 305 -4.81 -15.13 -11.59
CA ASP A 305 -4.65 -16.37 -12.38
C ASP A 305 -3.45 -16.32 -13.34
N LEU A 306 -2.90 -15.13 -13.58
CA LEU A 306 -1.69 -14.89 -14.37
C LEU A 306 -0.68 -14.06 -13.56
N TYR A 307 0.58 -14.06 -14.02
CA TYR A 307 1.64 -13.30 -13.36
C TYR A 307 1.30 -11.80 -13.41
N PRO A 308 1.12 -11.12 -12.27
CA PRO A 308 0.53 -9.77 -12.22
C PRO A 308 1.45 -8.69 -12.84
N PHE A 309 2.74 -9.00 -12.98
CA PHE A 309 3.72 -8.10 -13.60
C PHE A 309 4.08 -8.50 -15.04
N GLU A 310 3.38 -9.47 -15.63
CA GLU A 310 3.63 -9.87 -17.01
C GLU A 310 3.18 -8.76 -17.97
N ARG A 311 4.02 -8.51 -18.97
CA ARG A 311 3.75 -7.51 -19.99
C ARG A 311 2.72 -8.06 -20.98
N LEU A 312 1.45 -7.83 -20.70
CA LEU A 312 0.36 -8.24 -21.57
C LEU A 312 0.50 -7.63 -22.96
N LYS A 313 0.47 -8.48 -23.99
CA LYS A 313 0.50 -8.05 -25.39
C LYS A 313 -0.92 -7.80 -25.86
N PRO A 314 -1.20 -6.68 -26.54
CA PRO A 314 -2.51 -6.48 -27.11
C PRO A 314 -2.83 -7.58 -28.13
N VAL A 315 -3.97 -8.24 -27.98
CA VAL A 315 -4.56 -9.11 -29.00
C VAL A 315 -5.72 -8.33 -29.61
N ASP A 316 -5.68 -8.09 -30.92
CA ASP A 316 -6.66 -7.26 -31.64
C ASP A 316 -6.85 -5.83 -31.11
N GLY A 317 -5.83 -5.28 -30.43
CA GLY A 317 -5.84 -3.92 -29.88
C GLY A 317 -6.33 -3.80 -28.43
N GLU A 318 -6.74 -4.91 -27.82
CA GLU A 318 -7.23 -4.98 -26.45
C GLU A 318 -6.19 -5.64 -25.52
N ILE A 319 -6.08 -5.14 -24.29
CA ILE A 319 -5.23 -5.73 -23.24
C ILE A 319 -6.13 -6.52 -22.30
N ASP A 320 -5.93 -7.83 -22.28
CA ASP A 320 -6.61 -8.77 -21.39
C ASP A 320 -5.93 -8.70 -20.02
N TRP A 321 -6.46 -7.86 -19.12
CA TRP A 321 -5.93 -7.71 -17.76
C TRP A 321 -6.15 -9.00 -16.97
N PRO A 322 -5.19 -9.41 -16.13
CA PRO A 322 -5.39 -10.59 -15.31
C PRO A 322 -6.57 -10.31 -14.38
N LEU A 323 -7.46 -11.30 -14.23
CA LEU A 323 -8.50 -11.19 -13.22
C LEU A 323 -7.82 -11.18 -11.86
N GLN A 324 -8.35 -10.36 -10.96
CA GLN A 324 -7.88 -10.30 -9.60
C GLN A 324 -9.02 -10.56 -8.62
N TRP A 325 -8.68 -11.29 -7.56
CA TRP A 325 -9.58 -11.59 -6.46
C TRP A 325 -9.08 -10.87 -5.22
N LEU A 326 -9.98 -10.09 -4.61
CA LEU A 326 -9.72 -9.22 -3.47
C LEU A 326 -10.74 -9.53 -2.36
N PRO A 327 -10.44 -9.18 -1.10
CA PRO A 327 -11.45 -9.13 -0.04
C PRO A 327 -12.67 -8.34 -0.51
N ARG A 328 -13.89 -8.83 -0.23
CA ARG A 328 -15.13 -8.21 -0.76
C ARG A 328 -15.26 -6.72 -0.50
N GLY A 329 -14.77 -6.26 0.65
CA GLY A 329 -14.79 -4.85 1.04
C GLY A 329 -13.91 -3.94 0.17
N LEU A 330 -13.01 -4.52 -0.63
CA LEU A 330 -12.04 -3.84 -1.48
C LEU A 330 -12.35 -4.01 -2.99
N VAL A 331 -13.44 -4.69 -3.33
CA VAL A 331 -13.90 -4.84 -4.71
C VAL A 331 -14.56 -3.53 -5.17
N GLU A 332 -13.81 -2.70 -5.90
CA GLU A 332 -14.27 -1.41 -6.39
C GLU A 332 -14.52 -1.40 -7.91
N ASP A 333 -13.71 -2.12 -8.70
CA ASP A 333 -13.83 -2.20 -10.15
C ASP A 333 -14.74 -3.37 -10.58
N PRO A 334 -15.62 -3.20 -11.59
CA PRO A 334 -16.41 -4.30 -12.16
C PRO A 334 -15.62 -5.53 -12.64
N ILE A 335 -14.30 -5.42 -12.87
CA ILE A 335 -13.44 -6.56 -13.23
C ILE A 335 -12.91 -7.33 -12.00
N ASP A 336 -12.93 -6.71 -10.83
CA ASP A 336 -12.47 -7.32 -9.59
C ASP A 336 -13.53 -8.28 -9.07
N MET A 337 -13.06 -9.39 -8.49
CA MET A 337 -13.93 -10.44 -7.99
C MET A 337 -13.73 -10.61 -6.48
N PRO A 338 -14.79 -10.87 -5.70
CA PRO A 338 -14.64 -11.22 -4.29
C PRO A 338 -13.90 -12.54 -4.13
N GLU A 339 -12.88 -12.56 -3.28
CA GLU A 339 -12.07 -13.75 -3.03
C GLU A 339 -12.87 -14.87 -2.34
N GLU A 340 -13.92 -14.53 -1.58
CA GLU A 340 -14.76 -15.52 -0.89
C GLU A 340 -15.69 -16.28 -1.86
N ASP A 341 -15.88 -15.74 -3.07
CA ASP A 341 -16.68 -16.36 -4.14
C ASP A 341 -15.82 -17.25 -5.07
N MET A 342 -14.50 -17.32 -4.85
CA MET A 342 -13.56 -18.11 -5.63
C MET A 342 -12.89 -19.15 -4.74
N THR A 343 -12.77 -20.38 -5.22
CA THR A 343 -12.05 -21.44 -4.52
C THR A 343 -10.66 -21.66 -5.11
N LEU A 344 -9.74 -22.21 -4.33
CA LEU A 344 -8.39 -22.57 -4.77
C LEU A 344 -8.40 -23.44 -6.03
N GLY A 345 -9.27 -24.44 -6.07
CA GLY A 345 -9.39 -25.37 -7.19
C GLY A 345 -9.88 -24.69 -8.48
N GLN A 346 -10.78 -23.71 -8.35
CA GLN A 346 -11.22 -22.91 -9.49
C GLN A 346 -10.11 -21.98 -9.97
N LEU A 347 -9.44 -21.26 -9.06
CA LEU A 347 -8.34 -20.35 -9.40
C LEU A 347 -7.21 -21.09 -10.13
N LEU A 348 -6.71 -22.19 -9.55
CA LEU A 348 -5.66 -23.01 -10.19
C LEU A 348 -6.15 -23.68 -11.47
N GLY A 349 -7.44 -24.02 -11.58
CA GLY A 349 -8.03 -24.51 -12.82
C GLY A 349 -7.98 -23.48 -13.95
N ARG A 350 -8.23 -22.20 -13.63
CA ARG A 350 -8.18 -21.08 -14.59
C ARG A 350 -6.75 -20.83 -15.07
N GLY A 351 -5.78 -20.73 -14.16
CA GLY A 351 -4.38 -20.48 -14.48
C GLY A 351 -3.61 -21.73 -14.95
N SER A 352 -4.31 -22.77 -15.41
CA SER A 352 -3.70 -24.01 -15.93
C SER A 352 -2.72 -24.68 -14.95
N GLY A 353 -3.07 -24.67 -13.67
CA GLY A 353 -2.28 -25.23 -12.57
C GLY A 353 -1.31 -24.24 -11.93
N THR A 354 -1.30 -22.97 -12.32
CA THR A 354 -0.53 -21.90 -11.68
C THR A 354 -1.45 -20.75 -11.27
N ALA A 355 -1.13 -20.09 -10.16
CA ALA A 355 -1.76 -18.84 -9.75
C ALA A 355 -0.77 -18.01 -8.92
N PHE A 356 -1.14 -16.79 -8.57
CA PHE A 356 -0.30 -15.90 -7.78
C PHE A 356 -1.07 -15.30 -6.62
N TYR A 357 -0.36 -15.06 -5.54
CA TYR A 357 -0.84 -14.38 -4.33
C TYR A 357 0.15 -13.29 -3.98
N GLU A 358 -0.30 -12.04 -4.00
CA GLU A 358 0.50 -10.88 -3.59
C GLU A 358 0.03 -10.43 -2.23
N TYR A 359 0.98 -10.34 -1.28
CA TYR A 359 0.76 -9.81 0.06
C TYR A 359 1.58 -8.54 0.26
N ASP A 360 0.97 -7.56 0.91
CA ASP A 360 1.46 -6.19 1.06
C ASP A 360 1.72 -5.48 -0.26
N PHE A 361 0.85 -4.55 -0.66
CA PHE A 361 1.05 -3.78 -1.90
C PHE A 361 2.16 -2.74 -1.79
N GLY A 362 2.69 -2.49 -0.58
CA GLY A 362 3.90 -1.71 -0.35
C GLY A 362 5.14 -2.51 -0.72
N ASP A 363 5.37 -3.62 -0.03
CA ASP A 363 6.56 -4.47 -0.18
C ASP A 363 6.48 -5.47 -1.34
N SER A 364 5.27 -5.77 -1.81
CA SER A 364 4.94 -6.62 -2.96
C SER A 364 5.46 -8.05 -2.84
N TRP A 365 5.11 -8.74 -1.75
CA TRP A 365 5.47 -10.14 -1.54
C TRP A 365 4.65 -11.06 -2.45
N LEU A 366 5.20 -11.36 -3.63
CA LEU A 366 4.55 -12.20 -4.63
C LEU A 366 4.88 -13.68 -4.44
N HIS A 367 3.84 -14.49 -4.27
CA HIS A 367 3.92 -15.94 -4.19
C HIS A 367 3.38 -16.54 -5.47
N ARG A 368 4.12 -17.50 -6.01
CA ARG A 368 3.62 -18.37 -7.08
C ARG A 368 3.13 -19.67 -6.48
N LEU A 369 1.88 -20.01 -6.78
CA LEU A 369 1.20 -21.23 -6.38
C LEU A 369 1.19 -22.17 -7.57
N GLU A 370 1.79 -23.36 -7.43
CA GLU A 370 1.84 -24.39 -8.47
C GLU A 370 1.17 -25.67 -8.01
N LEU A 371 0.18 -26.12 -8.77
CA LEU A 371 -0.47 -27.40 -8.54
C LEU A 371 0.48 -28.55 -8.90
N LEU A 372 0.87 -29.34 -7.90
CA LEU A 372 1.68 -30.53 -8.10
C LEU A 372 0.82 -31.78 -8.34
N LYS A 373 -0.26 -31.94 -7.56
CA LYS A 373 -1.07 -33.17 -7.57
C LYS A 373 -2.46 -32.94 -6.95
N VAL A 374 -3.46 -33.72 -7.40
CA VAL A 374 -4.82 -33.77 -6.82
C VAL A 374 -5.19 -35.20 -6.47
N TRP A 375 -5.88 -35.43 -5.35
CA TRP A 375 -6.49 -36.72 -4.98
C TRP A 375 -7.75 -36.52 -4.11
N PRO A 376 -8.59 -37.55 -3.92
CA PRO A 376 -9.76 -37.43 -3.05
C PRO A 376 -9.39 -37.12 -1.60
N ALA A 377 -10.06 -36.13 -1.00
CA ALA A 377 -9.94 -35.83 0.42
C ALA A 377 -10.54 -36.97 1.26
N LEU A 378 -9.88 -37.29 2.38
CA LEU A 378 -10.41 -38.25 3.35
C LEU A 378 -11.48 -37.57 4.22
N PRO A 379 -12.62 -38.23 4.50
CA PRO A 379 -13.60 -37.70 5.44
C PRO A 379 -12.96 -37.42 6.81
N GLY A 380 -13.10 -36.19 7.31
CA GLY A 380 -12.54 -35.75 8.59
C GLY A 380 -11.02 -35.50 8.58
N GLY A 381 -10.38 -35.45 7.42
CA GLY A 381 -9.00 -34.97 7.28
C GLY A 381 -8.89 -33.44 7.40
N PRO A 382 -7.69 -32.90 7.65
CA PRO A 382 -7.48 -31.47 7.75
C PRO A 382 -7.72 -30.77 6.40
N ALA A 383 -8.21 -29.53 6.46
CA ALA A 383 -8.44 -28.70 5.27
C ALA A 383 -7.15 -28.10 4.70
N ALA A 384 -6.12 -27.94 5.54
CA ALA A 384 -4.77 -27.52 5.18
C ALA A 384 -3.73 -28.30 6.02
N SER A 385 -2.57 -28.61 5.44
CA SER A 385 -1.40 -29.12 6.17
C SER A 385 -0.12 -28.77 5.41
N LEU A 386 1.00 -28.67 6.13
CA LEU A 386 2.33 -28.51 5.57
C LEU A 386 2.91 -29.90 5.28
N VAL A 387 3.42 -30.08 4.06
CA VAL A 387 4.13 -31.30 3.64
C VAL A 387 5.63 -31.12 3.80
N ASP A 388 6.15 -29.98 3.35
CA ASP A 388 7.58 -29.66 3.34
C ASP A 388 7.78 -28.15 3.18
N GLY A 389 8.99 -27.66 3.43
CA GLY A 389 9.34 -26.27 3.22
C GLY A 389 10.80 -26.00 3.54
N ALA A 390 11.28 -24.82 3.14
CA ALA A 390 12.62 -24.38 3.47
C ALA A 390 12.67 -22.88 3.71
N ARG A 391 13.61 -22.49 4.58
CA ARG A 391 13.95 -21.12 4.95
C ARG A 391 12.86 -20.39 5.72
N HIS A 392 13.30 -19.43 6.51
CA HIS A 392 12.43 -18.53 7.23
C HIS A 392 11.73 -17.60 6.23
N GLY A 393 10.45 -17.27 6.46
CA GLY A 393 9.80 -16.20 5.70
C GLY A 393 10.48 -14.85 5.97
N PRO A 394 10.46 -13.88 5.05
CA PRO A 394 10.91 -12.52 5.36
C PRO A 394 10.10 -11.97 6.55
N PRO A 395 10.72 -11.27 7.52
CA PRO A 395 9.98 -10.55 8.55
C PRO A 395 9.03 -9.52 7.92
N GLU A 396 7.91 -9.23 8.60
CA GLU A 396 6.99 -8.15 8.21
C GLU A 396 7.73 -6.82 8.08
N ASP A 397 7.24 -5.96 7.18
CA ASP A 397 7.73 -4.59 6.96
C ASP A 397 9.25 -4.46 6.70
N CYS A 398 9.93 -5.54 6.26
CA CYS A 398 11.36 -5.46 5.95
C CYS A 398 11.68 -4.69 4.67
N GLY A 399 10.68 -4.20 3.92
CA GLY A 399 10.89 -3.35 2.74
C GLY A 399 10.98 -4.14 1.43
N GLY A 400 10.21 -5.22 1.32
CA GLY A 400 10.22 -6.12 0.16
C GLY A 400 11.53 -6.89 0.03
N MET A 401 11.71 -7.60 -1.10
CA MET A 401 12.93 -8.39 -1.33
C MET A 401 14.24 -7.60 -1.17
N PRO A 402 14.36 -6.34 -1.67
CA PRO A 402 15.59 -5.58 -1.48
C PRO A 402 15.90 -5.27 -0.01
N GLY A 403 14.89 -4.90 0.77
CA GLY A 403 15.08 -4.61 2.20
C GLY A 403 15.39 -5.88 3.02
N TYR A 404 14.80 -7.02 2.64
CA TYR A 404 15.19 -8.32 3.18
C TYR A 404 16.65 -8.67 2.86
N GLU A 405 17.11 -8.47 1.62
CA GLU A 405 18.52 -8.69 1.25
C GLU A 405 19.48 -7.77 2.03
N GLU A 406 19.15 -6.49 2.17
CA GLU A 406 19.91 -5.52 2.97
C GLU A 406 19.99 -5.96 4.45
N LEU A 407 18.87 -6.45 5.02
CA LEU A 407 18.84 -7.01 6.36
C LEU A 407 19.78 -8.23 6.49
N LEU A 408 19.74 -9.16 5.54
CA LEU A 408 20.59 -10.36 5.58
C LEU A 408 22.08 -10.00 5.48
N ASP A 409 22.44 -9.06 4.61
CA ASP A 409 23.82 -8.60 4.46
C ASP A 409 24.34 -7.97 5.76
N ALA A 410 23.55 -7.10 6.39
CA ALA A 410 23.89 -6.49 7.67
C ALA A 410 24.02 -7.52 8.80
N LEU A 411 23.12 -8.52 8.86
CA LEU A 411 23.17 -9.58 9.86
C LEU A 411 24.37 -10.53 9.67
N ALA A 412 24.83 -10.73 8.44
CA ALA A 412 25.92 -11.65 8.11
C ALA A 412 27.31 -11.12 8.51
N ASP A 413 27.52 -9.79 8.53
CA ASP A 413 28.80 -9.18 8.88
C ASP A 413 28.73 -8.40 10.21
N PRO A 414 29.27 -8.93 11.32
CA PRO A 414 29.34 -8.22 12.60
C PRO A 414 30.14 -6.90 12.58
N ALA A 415 30.91 -6.63 11.52
CA ALA A 415 31.63 -5.37 11.32
C ALA A 415 30.84 -4.33 10.50
N ASP A 416 29.69 -4.72 9.92
CA ASP A 416 28.81 -3.78 9.22
C ASP A 416 28.29 -2.72 10.21
N PRO A 417 28.30 -1.42 9.85
CA PRO A 417 27.82 -0.35 10.72
C PRO A 417 26.36 -0.55 11.17
N ASP A 418 25.54 -1.23 10.36
CA ASP A 418 24.11 -1.41 10.60
C ASP A 418 23.80 -2.77 11.26
N HIS A 419 24.79 -3.65 11.48
CA HIS A 419 24.62 -4.98 12.08
C HIS A 419 23.87 -4.97 13.42
N ALA A 420 24.22 -4.03 14.30
CA ALA A 420 23.61 -3.95 15.62
C ALA A 420 22.12 -3.56 15.54
N GLU A 421 21.78 -2.60 14.68
CA GLU A 421 20.42 -2.13 14.43
C GLU A 421 19.60 -3.23 13.73
N ALA A 422 20.14 -3.85 12.69
CA ALA A 422 19.53 -4.99 12.00
C ALA A 422 19.22 -6.16 12.94
N ARG A 423 20.14 -6.49 13.87
CA ARG A 423 19.93 -7.55 14.86
C ARG A 423 18.82 -7.21 15.85
N GLU A 424 18.80 -5.97 16.34
CA GLU A 424 17.75 -5.50 17.26
C GLU A 424 16.38 -5.52 16.59
N TRP A 425 16.30 -4.99 15.37
CA TRP A 425 15.09 -4.99 14.57
C TRP A 425 14.58 -6.42 14.27
N ALA A 426 15.47 -7.35 13.90
CA ALA A 426 15.07 -8.72 13.63
C ALA A 426 14.53 -9.44 14.88
N VAL A 427 15.06 -9.14 16.07
CA VAL A 427 14.53 -9.67 17.35
C VAL A 427 13.13 -9.12 17.62
N GLU A 428 12.94 -7.82 17.41
CA GLU A 428 11.65 -7.14 17.59
C GLU A 428 10.57 -7.74 16.66
N MET A 429 10.86 -7.83 15.36
CA MET A 429 9.88 -8.30 14.36
C MET A 429 9.57 -9.79 14.47
N THR A 430 10.52 -10.62 14.91
CA THR A 430 10.30 -12.07 15.07
C THR A 430 9.86 -12.48 16.47
N GLY A 431 9.92 -11.56 17.44
CA GLY A 431 9.67 -11.84 18.86
C GLY A 431 10.62 -12.88 19.47
N SER A 432 11.79 -13.10 18.87
CA SER A 432 12.74 -14.15 19.23
C SER A 432 14.08 -13.57 19.65
N ASP A 433 14.51 -13.89 20.87
CA ASP A 433 15.86 -13.55 21.38
C ASP A 433 17.00 -14.29 20.66
N LYS A 434 16.68 -15.30 19.83
CA LYS A 434 17.67 -16.02 19.03
C LYS A 434 18.04 -15.19 17.80
N PRO A 435 19.31 -15.22 17.35
CA PRO A 435 19.69 -14.60 16.09
C PRO A 435 18.80 -15.07 14.95
N PHE A 436 18.37 -14.13 14.12
CA PHE A 436 17.62 -14.44 12.91
C PHE A 436 18.48 -15.32 11.99
N ASP A 437 17.99 -16.52 11.73
CA ASP A 437 18.63 -17.48 10.83
C ASP A 437 17.71 -17.61 9.60
N PRO A 438 18.09 -17.04 8.44
CA PRO A 438 17.25 -17.10 7.25
C PRO A 438 17.09 -18.53 6.71
N ASP A 439 17.95 -19.47 7.09
CA ASP A 439 17.88 -20.87 6.67
C ASP A 439 17.11 -21.75 7.66
N ALA A 440 16.76 -21.22 8.85
CA ALA A 440 15.96 -21.95 9.82
C ALA A 440 14.53 -22.16 9.32
N PHE A 441 14.02 -23.38 9.52
CA PHE A 441 12.63 -23.73 9.24
C PHE A 441 12.13 -24.76 10.24
N ASP A 442 11.12 -24.39 11.04
CA ASP A 442 10.46 -25.30 11.98
C ASP A 442 9.17 -25.86 11.37
N ALA A 443 9.33 -26.97 10.64
CA ALA A 443 8.22 -27.61 9.95
C ALA A 443 7.06 -28.02 10.90
N ALA A 444 7.36 -28.39 12.15
CA ALA A 444 6.31 -28.84 13.07
C ALA A 444 5.46 -27.67 13.57
N THR A 445 6.10 -26.55 13.93
CA THR A 445 5.40 -25.33 14.31
C THR A 445 4.60 -24.76 13.14
N THR A 446 5.19 -24.71 11.95
CA THR A 446 4.50 -24.22 10.75
C THR A 446 3.32 -25.12 10.35
N ASP A 447 3.47 -26.45 10.39
CA ASP A 447 2.35 -27.38 10.10
C ASP A 447 1.17 -27.18 11.07
N HIS A 448 1.47 -26.97 12.36
CA HIS A 448 0.44 -26.68 13.35
C HIS A 448 -0.31 -25.38 13.02
N ALA A 449 0.41 -24.30 12.74
CA ALA A 449 -0.18 -23.00 12.38
C ALA A 449 -1.03 -23.10 11.09
N VAL A 450 -0.51 -23.75 10.05
CA VAL A 450 -1.21 -24.00 8.78
C VAL A 450 -2.49 -24.80 8.99
N THR A 451 -2.44 -25.87 9.79
CA THR A 451 -3.60 -26.72 10.07
C THR A 451 -4.69 -25.93 10.80
N THR A 452 -4.32 -25.16 11.82
CA THR A 452 -5.26 -24.30 12.57
C THR A 452 -5.88 -23.23 11.68
N ALA A 453 -5.09 -22.56 10.82
CA ALA A 453 -5.61 -21.58 9.87
C ALA A 453 -6.65 -22.22 8.92
N GLY A 454 -6.39 -23.44 8.44
CA GLY A 454 -7.31 -24.16 7.56
C GLY A 454 -8.65 -24.54 8.19
N GLU A 455 -8.70 -24.78 9.51
CA GLU A 455 -9.93 -25.12 10.23
C GLU A 455 -10.88 -23.92 10.38
N THR A 456 -10.34 -22.71 10.53
CA THR A 456 -11.14 -21.47 10.67
C THR A 456 -11.83 -21.02 9.37
N GLY A 457 -11.36 -21.50 8.22
CA GLY A 457 -11.90 -21.18 6.89
C GLY A 457 -12.72 -22.28 6.23
N ALA A 458 -12.96 -23.41 6.90
CA ALA A 458 -13.76 -24.49 6.33
C ALA A 458 -15.24 -24.06 6.28
N PRO A 459 -15.93 -24.21 5.14
CA PRO A 459 -17.38 -24.04 5.12
C PRO A 459 -18.01 -25.04 6.09
N ASP A 460 -18.99 -24.59 6.88
CA ASP A 460 -19.76 -25.43 7.78
C ASP A 460 -20.29 -26.66 7.01
N PRO A 461 -19.96 -27.91 7.42
CA PRO A 461 -20.44 -29.11 6.75
C PRO A 461 -21.97 -29.26 6.78
N GLY A 462 -22.71 -28.35 7.43
CA GLY A 462 -24.13 -28.41 7.70
C GLY A 462 -25.11 -27.71 6.75
N VAL A 463 -24.70 -27.01 5.68
CA VAL A 463 -25.67 -26.31 4.80
C VAL A 463 -25.68 -26.90 3.38
N PRO A 464 -26.72 -27.66 3.00
CA PRO A 464 -26.93 -28.06 1.61
C PRO A 464 -27.21 -26.82 0.76
N GLY A 465 -26.49 -26.69 -0.36
CA GLY A 465 -26.63 -25.58 -1.30
C GLY A 465 -28.08 -25.36 -1.75
N VAL A 466 -28.44 -24.08 -1.86
CA VAL A 466 -29.68 -23.60 -2.50
C VAL A 466 -29.31 -22.91 -3.79
#